data_AF-A0A965RRE5-F1
#
_entry.id   AF-A0A965RRE5-F1
#
_cell.length_a   1.000
_cell.length_b   1.000
_cell.length_c   1.000
_cell.angle_alpha   90.00
_cell.angle_beta   90.00
_cell.angle_gamma   90.00
#
_symmetry.space_group_name_H-M   'P 1'
#
loop_
_entity.id
_entity.type
_entity.pdbx_description
1 polymer ?
#
loop_
_entity_poly.entity_id
_entity_poly.type
_entity_poly.pdbx_seq_one_letter_code
_entity_poly.pdbx_strand_id
1 'polypeptide(L)'
;MQSPSAKGNSFWTTRSFRKNIYSGLDSQITRGKRAISVPVNIRSSVGYQLRPGNRVDLAAVFEYDVEQFGKVKRVNEVKVFIQDLLVLASGRTIQTEAPKAVDQQIISQLMNDKNPEIPKNKTELRETLNYAKTDANYATVTLEVTPEQAQTIAFVMSTYGSTLTLLMRNADDRTITSKRNQTLEDVMGPDSFFVRGPKPPTAQKPPTVKFNDFQGGNLVPVTE
;
A
#
# COMPACT_ATOMS: atom_id res chain seq x y z
N MET A 1 -63.31 -21.24 5.35
CA MET A 1 -62.02 -21.86 4.97
C MET A 1 -61.02 -20.75 4.74
N GLN A 2 -59.91 -20.79 5.47
CA GLN A 2 -58.86 -19.78 5.49
C GLN A 2 -58.10 -19.73 4.16
N SER A 3 -57.89 -18.52 3.65
CA SER A 3 -56.87 -18.21 2.65
C SER A 3 -55.50 -18.09 3.34
N PRO A 4 -54.45 -18.83 2.94
CA PRO A 4 -53.11 -18.57 3.44
C PRO A 4 -52.39 -17.54 2.56
N SER A 5 -51.97 -16.48 3.23
CA SER A 5 -51.04 -15.46 2.79
C SER A 5 -49.59 -15.97 2.72
N ALA A 6 -48.79 -15.27 1.91
CA ALA A 6 -47.33 -15.08 1.98
C ALA A 6 -46.39 -16.27 1.66
N LYS A 7 -45.64 -16.11 0.58
CA LYS A 7 -44.22 -16.48 0.38
C LYS A 7 -43.81 -15.84 -0.96
N GLY A 8 -43.06 -14.74 -0.99
CA GLY A 8 -41.74 -14.62 -0.41
C GLY A 8 -40.73 -14.79 -1.56
N ASN A 9 -40.31 -13.66 -2.13
CA ASN A 9 -39.28 -13.54 -3.16
C ASN A 9 -38.09 -14.48 -2.88
N SER A 10 -37.88 -15.50 -3.72
CA SER A 10 -36.58 -16.18 -3.78
C SER A 10 -36.44 -16.98 -5.08
N PHE A 11 -36.33 -16.27 -6.20
CA PHE A 11 -35.92 -16.87 -7.48
C PHE A 11 -34.58 -16.33 -7.99
N TRP A 12 -33.91 -15.46 -7.22
CA TRP A 12 -32.63 -14.86 -7.61
C TRP A 12 -31.40 -15.56 -7.05
N THR A 13 -31.54 -16.51 -6.11
CA THR A 13 -30.38 -17.03 -5.37
C THR A 13 -29.79 -18.34 -5.93
N THR A 14 -30.36 -18.96 -6.97
CA THR A 14 -29.90 -20.31 -7.40
C THR A 14 -29.00 -20.31 -8.64
N ARG A 15 -28.89 -19.21 -9.40
CA ARG A 15 -28.11 -19.19 -10.65
C ARG A 15 -26.67 -18.65 -10.52
N SER A 16 -26.33 -17.96 -9.43
CA SER A 16 -24.96 -17.43 -9.23
C SER A 16 -24.01 -18.37 -8.48
N PHE A 17 -24.52 -19.45 -7.87
CA PHE A 17 -23.71 -20.32 -7.00
C PHE A 17 -23.10 -21.56 -7.70
N ARG A 18 -23.16 -21.66 -9.03
CA ARG A 18 -22.55 -22.77 -9.79
C ARG A 18 -21.37 -22.36 -10.67
N LYS A 19 -20.83 -21.17 -10.51
CA LYS A 19 -19.59 -20.81 -11.20
C LYS A 19 -18.45 -20.83 -10.20
N ASN A 20 -17.62 -21.85 -10.35
CA ASN A 20 -16.25 -21.97 -9.87
C ASN A 20 -15.98 -22.78 -8.59
N ILE A 21 -15.79 -24.07 -8.79
CA ILE A 21 -14.84 -24.85 -7.96
C ILE A 21 -13.42 -24.77 -8.58
N TYR A 22 -13.29 -24.28 -9.83
CA TYR A 22 -12.03 -24.02 -10.55
C TYR A 22 -12.02 -22.62 -11.21
N SER A 23 -12.33 -21.58 -10.43
CA SER A 23 -12.08 -20.19 -10.85
C SER A 23 -10.59 -19.99 -11.01
N GLY A 24 -10.09 -19.77 -12.22
CA GLY A 24 -8.84 -19.01 -12.32
C GLY A 24 -9.02 -17.61 -11.71
N LEU A 25 -7.91 -16.95 -11.36
CA LEU A 25 -7.90 -15.54 -10.93
C LEU A 25 -8.61 -14.63 -11.93
N ASP A 26 -8.59 -14.99 -13.21
CA ASP A 26 -9.24 -14.30 -14.32
C ASP A 26 -10.74 -14.06 -14.09
N SER A 27 -11.44 -15.02 -13.51
CA SER A 27 -12.89 -14.91 -13.27
C SER A 27 -13.27 -14.22 -11.96
N GLN A 28 -12.31 -13.91 -11.10
CA GLN A 28 -12.49 -13.06 -9.90
C GLN A 28 -12.30 -11.58 -10.20
N ILE A 29 -11.58 -11.25 -11.27
CA ILE A 29 -11.36 -9.86 -11.67
C ILE A 29 -12.65 -9.30 -12.27
N THR A 30 -13.12 -8.20 -11.71
CA THR A 30 -14.29 -7.49 -12.24
C THR A 30 -14.05 -7.08 -13.69
N ARG A 31 -15.06 -7.23 -14.55
CA ARG A 31 -14.97 -6.79 -15.96
C ARG A 31 -14.49 -5.34 -16.04
N GLY A 32 -13.51 -5.07 -16.89
CA GLY A 32 -12.91 -3.74 -17.03
C GLY A 32 -11.80 -3.44 -16.02
N LYS A 33 -11.53 -4.33 -15.06
CA LYS A 33 -10.35 -4.27 -14.18
C LYS A 33 -9.30 -5.29 -14.58
N ARG A 34 -8.14 -5.22 -13.92
CA ARG A 34 -6.96 -6.07 -14.10
C ARG A 34 -6.44 -6.51 -12.73
N ALA A 35 -5.62 -7.55 -12.71
CA ALA A 35 -4.86 -7.93 -11.54
C ALA A 35 -3.39 -7.54 -11.73
N ILE A 36 -2.76 -7.01 -10.68
CA ILE A 36 -1.31 -6.75 -10.64
C ILE A 36 -0.71 -7.35 -9.37
N SER A 37 0.40 -8.07 -9.50
CA SER A 37 1.12 -8.63 -8.36
C SER A 37 2.23 -7.68 -7.93
N VAL A 38 2.16 -7.25 -6.68
CA VAL A 38 3.12 -6.36 -6.03
C VAL A 38 4.05 -7.20 -5.15
N PRO A 39 5.38 -7.12 -5.33
CA PRO A 39 6.33 -7.79 -4.44
C PRO A 39 6.31 -7.12 -3.07
N VAL A 40 6.36 -7.93 -2.02
CA VAL A 40 6.27 -7.45 -0.64
C VAL A 40 7.19 -8.24 0.29
N ASN A 41 7.44 -7.64 1.45
CA ASN A 41 8.13 -8.25 2.56
C ASN A 41 7.34 -7.99 3.85
N ILE A 42 7.88 -8.43 4.99
CA ILE A 42 7.24 -8.28 6.30
C ILE A 42 6.88 -6.81 6.62
N ARG A 43 7.70 -5.84 6.21
CA ARG A 43 7.47 -4.41 6.45
C ARG A 43 6.41 -3.84 5.51
N SER A 44 6.50 -4.14 4.22
CA SER A 44 5.58 -3.59 3.22
C SER A 44 4.21 -4.28 3.17
N SER A 45 3.97 -5.31 3.98
CA SER A 45 2.72 -6.11 3.99
C SER A 45 2.10 -6.31 5.37
N VAL A 46 2.31 -5.37 6.30
CA VAL A 46 1.69 -5.38 7.63
C VAL A 46 1.98 -6.70 8.38
N GLY A 47 3.24 -7.14 8.38
CA GLY A 47 3.65 -8.36 9.08
C GLY A 47 3.14 -9.65 8.44
N TYR A 48 2.96 -9.68 7.12
CA TYR A 48 2.35 -10.79 6.38
C TYR A 48 0.90 -11.10 6.77
N GLN A 49 0.12 -10.07 7.14
CA GLN A 49 -1.27 -10.24 7.57
C GLN A 49 -2.30 -9.93 6.48
N LEU A 50 -1.88 -9.52 5.28
CA LEU A 50 -2.79 -9.27 4.18
C LEU A 50 -3.36 -10.58 3.66
N ARG A 51 -4.68 -10.63 3.64
CA ARG A 51 -5.47 -11.75 3.14
C ARG A 51 -6.30 -11.29 1.95
N PRO A 52 -6.64 -12.23 1.05
CA PRO A 52 -7.68 -11.99 0.07
C PRO A 52 -8.95 -11.41 0.70
N GLY A 53 -9.58 -10.45 0.03
CA GLY A 53 -10.73 -9.70 0.54
C GLY A 53 -10.35 -8.49 1.40
N ASN A 54 -9.11 -8.39 1.91
CA ASN A 54 -8.64 -7.17 2.55
C ASN A 54 -8.51 -6.04 1.54
N ARG A 55 -8.41 -4.82 2.09
CA ARG A 55 -8.27 -3.62 1.29
C ARG A 55 -7.07 -2.83 1.75
N VAL A 56 -6.39 -2.26 0.77
CA VAL A 56 -5.12 -1.60 0.99
C VAL A 56 -5.05 -0.29 0.21
N ASP A 57 -4.25 0.62 0.74
CA ASP A 57 -3.73 1.75 0.00
C ASP A 57 -2.26 1.48 -0.34
N LEU A 58 -1.77 2.13 -1.39
CA LEU A 58 -0.36 2.08 -1.78
C LEU A 58 0.32 3.41 -1.50
N ALA A 59 1.41 3.34 -0.76
CA ALA A 59 2.27 4.47 -0.46
C ALA A 59 3.71 4.18 -0.91
N ALA A 60 4.42 5.21 -1.36
CA ALA A 60 5.84 5.11 -1.66
C ALA A 60 6.55 6.40 -1.22
N VAL A 61 7.86 6.27 -1.01
CA VAL A 61 8.76 7.43 -0.87
C VAL A 61 9.31 7.73 -2.26
N PHE A 62 9.00 8.92 -2.75
CA PHE A 62 9.47 9.46 -4.02
C PHE A 62 10.70 10.32 -3.75
N GLU A 63 11.80 9.94 -4.37
CA GLU A 63 13.05 10.71 -4.36
C GLU A 63 13.29 11.27 -5.77
N TYR A 64 13.47 12.58 -5.86
CA TYR A 64 13.78 13.26 -7.12
C TYR A 64 14.56 14.54 -6.88
N ASP A 65 15.28 14.98 -7.90
CA ASP A 65 16.10 16.18 -7.85
C ASP A 65 15.32 17.36 -8.44
N VAL A 66 15.34 18.49 -7.72
CA VAL A 66 14.74 19.75 -8.15
C VAL A 66 15.84 20.78 -8.28
N GLU A 67 15.93 21.43 -9.44
CA GLU A 67 16.85 22.54 -9.62
C GLU A 67 16.22 23.84 -9.11
N GLN A 68 16.89 24.48 -8.15
CA GLN A 68 16.45 25.74 -7.58
C GLN A 68 17.66 26.67 -7.43
N PHE A 69 17.60 27.85 -8.06
CA PHE A 69 18.67 28.85 -8.05
C PHE A 69 20.06 28.30 -8.44
N GLY A 70 20.11 27.47 -9.49
CA GLY A 70 21.35 26.86 -9.99
C GLY A 70 21.97 25.82 -9.05
N LYS A 71 21.22 25.38 -8.03
CA LYS A 71 21.60 24.27 -7.14
C LYS A 71 20.60 23.13 -7.30
N VAL A 72 21.12 21.92 -7.43
CA VAL A 72 20.32 20.70 -7.41
C VAL A 72 19.99 20.34 -5.96
N LYS A 73 18.70 20.31 -5.63
CA LYS A 73 18.19 19.91 -4.32
C LYS A 73 17.49 18.56 -4.46
N ARG A 74 17.97 17.55 -3.73
CA ARG A 74 17.28 16.26 -3.62
C ARG A 74 16.07 16.41 -2.69
N VAL A 75 14.91 16.01 -3.17
CA VAL A 75 13.64 16.05 -2.46
C VAL A 75 13.16 14.62 -2.24
N ASN A 76 12.79 14.33 -0.99
CA ASN A 76 12.17 13.07 -0.59
C ASN A 76 10.77 13.37 -0.04
N GLU A 77 9.75 12.81 -0.67
CA GLU A 77 8.36 12.97 -0.25
C GLU A 77 7.64 11.61 -0.17
N VAL A 78 6.73 11.47 0.80
CA VAL A 78 5.88 10.29 0.94
C VAL A 78 4.50 10.63 0.43
N LYS A 79 3.97 9.78 -0.46
CA LYS A 79 2.63 9.94 -1.01
C LYS A 79 1.88 8.61 -1.03
N VAL A 80 0.65 8.63 -0.54
CA VAL A 80 -0.35 7.58 -0.80
C VAL A 80 -0.93 7.86 -2.17
N PHE A 81 -0.47 7.13 -3.19
CA PHE A 81 -0.75 7.47 -4.58
C PHE A 81 -1.99 6.74 -5.13
N ILE A 82 -2.38 5.59 -4.55
CA ILE A 82 -3.63 4.88 -4.87
C ILE A 82 -4.28 4.38 -3.59
N GLN A 83 -5.60 4.44 -3.54
CA GLN A 83 -6.41 4.08 -2.37
C GLN A 83 -7.53 3.08 -2.72
N ASP A 84 -7.99 2.35 -1.71
CA ASP A 84 -9.10 1.38 -1.77
C ASP A 84 -8.92 0.27 -2.83
N LEU A 85 -7.75 -0.36 -2.83
CA LEU A 85 -7.48 -1.53 -3.67
C LEU A 85 -7.90 -2.83 -2.97
N LEU A 86 -8.59 -3.69 -3.70
CA LEU A 86 -8.97 -5.02 -3.23
C LEU A 86 -7.80 -6.00 -3.39
N VAL A 87 -7.47 -6.70 -2.31
CA VAL A 87 -6.53 -7.82 -2.36
C VAL A 87 -7.27 -9.06 -2.87
N LEU A 88 -6.80 -9.60 -4.00
CA LEU A 88 -7.33 -10.84 -4.59
C LEU A 88 -6.58 -12.08 -4.08
N ALA A 89 -5.27 -11.96 -3.91
CA ALA A 89 -4.39 -13.06 -3.50
C ALA A 89 -3.22 -12.57 -2.66
N SER A 90 -2.72 -13.42 -1.76
CA SER A 90 -1.42 -13.24 -1.09
C SER A 90 -0.58 -14.50 -1.26
N GLY A 91 0.60 -14.37 -1.85
CA GLY A 91 1.45 -15.49 -2.25
C GLY A 91 0.75 -16.38 -3.27
N ARG A 92 0.65 -17.67 -2.97
CA ARG A 92 -0.10 -18.63 -3.80
C ARG A 92 -1.57 -18.70 -3.40
N THR A 93 -1.94 -18.12 -2.25
CA THR A 93 -3.30 -18.15 -1.74
C THR A 93 -4.19 -17.21 -2.53
N ILE A 94 -5.17 -17.79 -3.23
CA ILE A 94 -6.26 -17.08 -3.89
C ILE A 94 -7.54 -17.46 -3.13
N GLN A 95 -8.31 -16.49 -2.62
CA GLN A 95 -9.57 -16.79 -1.94
C GLN A 95 -10.74 -16.39 -2.85
N THR A 96 -11.42 -17.41 -3.38
CA THR A 96 -12.60 -17.27 -4.25
C THR A 96 -13.88 -16.92 -3.48
N GLU A 97 -13.94 -17.21 -2.18
CA GLU A 97 -15.13 -17.00 -1.33
C GLU A 97 -14.75 -16.66 0.12
N ALA A 98 -15.63 -15.96 0.85
CA ALA A 98 -15.48 -15.71 2.29
C ALA A 98 -15.13 -17.01 3.03
N PRO A 99 -14.22 -17.00 4.02
CA PRO A 99 -13.80 -18.21 4.73
C PRO A 99 -15.00 -18.84 5.42
N LYS A 100 -15.62 -19.82 4.75
CA LYS A 100 -16.57 -20.72 5.38
C LYS A 100 -15.73 -21.54 6.35
N ALA A 101 -16.06 -21.47 7.64
CA ALA A 101 -15.57 -22.45 8.59
C ALA A 101 -15.76 -23.82 7.93
N VAL A 102 -14.70 -24.62 7.87
CA VAL A 102 -14.73 -25.89 7.15
C VAL A 102 -15.71 -26.81 7.88
N ASP A 103 -16.97 -26.75 7.50
CA ASP A 103 -18.01 -27.60 8.06
C ASP A 103 -17.65 -29.04 7.71
N GLN A 104 -17.64 -29.92 8.71
CA GLN A 104 -17.35 -31.34 8.52
C GLN A 104 -18.27 -31.96 7.44
N GLN A 105 -19.46 -31.39 7.27
CA GLN A 105 -20.43 -31.79 6.24
C GLN A 105 -19.94 -31.52 4.81
N ILE A 106 -19.19 -30.45 4.56
CA ILE A 106 -18.63 -30.13 3.23
C ILE A 106 -17.52 -31.12 2.87
N ILE A 107 -16.65 -31.45 3.83
CA ILE A 107 -15.61 -32.49 3.63
C ILE A 107 -16.26 -33.83 3.31
N SER A 108 -17.31 -34.21 4.05
CA SER A 108 -18.04 -35.46 3.80
C SER A 108 -18.73 -35.50 2.43
N GLN A 109 -19.21 -34.35 1.93
CA GLN A 109 -19.81 -34.25 0.60
C GLN A 109 -18.76 -34.38 -0.52
N LEU A 110 -17.61 -33.70 -0.38
CA LEU A 110 -16.51 -33.75 -1.36
C LEU A 110 -15.84 -35.13 -1.42
N MET A 111 -15.75 -35.84 -0.30
CA MET A 111 -15.23 -37.23 -0.26
C MET A 111 -16.11 -38.22 -1.03
N ASN A 112 -17.41 -37.93 -1.14
CA ASN A 112 -18.37 -38.77 -1.87
C ASN A 112 -18.59 -38.31 -3.32
N ASP A 113 -17.92 -37.24 -3.75
CA ASP A 113 -17.99 -36.77 -5.12
C ASP A 113 -17.26 -37.76 -6.05
N LYS A 114 -17.82 -37.96 -7.25
CA LYS A 114 -17.28 -38.86 -8.26
C LYS A 114 -16.25 -38.18 -9.16
N ASN A 115 -16.06 -36.86 -9.04
CA ASN A 115 -15.08 -36.12 -9.83
C ASN A 115 -13.64 -36.61 -9.55
N PRO A 116 -12.88 -37.10 -10.56
CA PRO A 116 -11.51 -37.58 -10.39
C PRO A 116 -10.49 -36.50 -10.02
N GLU A 117 -10.81 -35.22 -10.17
CA GLU A 117 -9.92 -34.10 -9.83
C GLU A 117 -9.92 -33.73 -8.33
N ILE A 118 -10.85 -34.29 -7.55
CA ILE A 118 -10.99 -34.01 -6.12
C ILE A 118 -10.14 -35.02 -5.32
N PRO A 119 -9.21 -34.57 -4.44
CA PRO A 119 -8.46 -35.47 -3.58
C PRO A 119 -9.39 -36.31 -2.72
N LYS A 120 -9.26 -37.63 -2.72
CA LYS A 120 -10.07 -38.53 -1.86
C LYS A 120 -9.47 -38.77 -0.49
N ASN A 121 -8.32 -38.16 -0.22
CA ASN A 121 -7.67 -38.21 1.07
C ASN A 121 -8.20 -37.05 1.94
N LYS A 122 -8.77 -37.39 3.10
CA LYS A 122 -9.34 -36.42 4.05
C LYS A 122 -8.29 -35.41 4.53
N THR A 123 -7.02 -35.79 4.63
CA THR A 123 -5.94 -34.90 5.04
C THR A 123 -5.58 -33.92 3.93
N GLU A 124 -5.43 -34.40 2.69
CA GLU A 124 -5.19 -33.55 1.51
C GLU A 124 -6.38 -32.62 1.21
N LEU A 125 -7.62 -33.06 1.43
CA LEU A 125 -8.80 -32.19 1.33
C LEU A 125 -8.78 -31.08 2.39
N ARG A 126 -8.39 -31.41 3.62
CA ARG A 126 -8.26 -30.39 4.67
C ARG A 126 -7.14 -29.42 4.36
N GLU A 127 -6.02 -29.88 3.80
CA GLU A 127 -4.89 -29.03 3.44
C GLU A 127 -5.19 -28.14 2.23
N THR A 128 -5.85 -28.67 1.20
CA THR A 128 -6.32 -27.89 0.04
C THR A 128 -7.37 -26.85 0.44
N LEU A 129 -8.28 -27.18 1.35
CA LEU A 129 -9.25 -26.23 1.91
C LEU A 129 -8.60 -25.22 2.87
N ASN A 130 -7.55 -25.62 3.59
CA ASN A 130 -6.79 -24.76 4.50
C ASN A 130 -5.68 -23.97 3.80
N TYR A 131 -5.54 -24.04 2.48
CA TYR A 131 -4.50 -23.35 1.73
C TYR A 131 -4.48 -21.84 1.99
N ALA A 132 -5.64 -21.26 2.34
CA ALA A 132 -5.77 -19.87 2.77
C ALA A 132 -5.11 -19.50 4.11
N LYS A 133 -4.54 -20.48 4.82
CA LYS A 133 -3.97 -20.29 6.16
C LYS A 133 -2.44 -20.39 6.21
N THR A 134 -1.76 -20.85 5.15
CA THR A 134 -0.40 -21.41 5.29
C THR A 134 0.74 -20.64 4.64
N ASP A 135 0.52 -19.68 3.74
CA ASP A 135 1.60 -18.81 3.25
C ASP A 135 1.87 -17.67 4.27
N ALA A 136 2.39 -18.05 5.45
CA ALA A 136 2.74 -17.08 6.50
C ALA A 136 3.85 -16.09 6.08
N ASN A 137 4.58 -16.40 5.01
CA ASN A 137 5.67 -15.58 4.46
C ASN A 137 5.49 -15.43 2.93
N TYR A 138 4.39 -14.83 2.50
CA TYR A 138 4.18 -14.56 1.08
C TYR A 138 5.13 -13.47 0.56
N ALA A 139 5.60 -13.65 -0.68
CA ALA A 139 6.49 -12.70 -1.35
C ALA A 139 5.74 -11.68 -2.23
N THR A 140 4.46 -11.94 -2.54
CA THR A 140 3.67 -11.11 -3.44
C THR A 140 2.24 -10.94 -2.94
N VAL A 141 1.62 -9.81 -3.27
CA VAL A 141 0.19 -9.55 -3.04
C VAL A 141 -0.42 -9.14 -4.37
N THR A 142 -1.50 -9.79 -4.78
CA THR A 142 -2.20 -9.49 -6.02
C THR A 142 -3.38 -8.57 -5.75
N LEU A 143 -3.43 -7.45 -6.45
CA LEU A 143 -4.41 -6.38 -6.27
C LEU A 143 -5.33 -6.27 -7.49
N GLU A 144 -6.61 -6.02 -7.26
CA GLU A 144 -7.56 -5.65 -8.31
C GLU A 144 -7.48 -4.15 -8.61
N VAL A 145 -7.21 -3.79 -9.87
CA VAL A 145 -6.91 -2.41 -10.28
C VAL A 145 -7.58 -2.06 -11.60
N THR A 146 -7.82 -0.77 -11.85
CA THR A 146 -8.17 -0.27 -13.20
C THR A 146 -6.94 -0.26 -14.12
N PRO A 147 -7.11 -0.14 -15.45
CA PRO A 147 -5.99 -0.06 -16.39
C PRO A 147 -5.02 1.10 -16.09
N GLU A 148 -5.58 2.26 -15.78
CA GLU A 148 -4.82 3.47 -15.45
C GLU A 148 -4.02 3.28 -14.16
N GLN A 149 -4.67 2.75 -13.10
CA GLN A 149 -3.99 2.41 -11.86
C GLN A 149 -2.87 1.39 -12.08
N ALA A 150 -3.08 0.38 -12.93
CA ALA A 150 -2.06 -0.62 -13.24
C ALA A 150 -0.82 0.01 -13.88
N GLN A 151 -1.00 0.99 -14.77
CA GLN A 151 0.11 1.74 -15.38
C GLN A 151 0.89 2.55 -14.32
N THR A 152 0.17 3.28 -13.46
CA THR A 152 0.80 4.03 -12.36
C THR A 152 1.58 3.11 -11.42
N ILE A 153 0.99 1.98 -11.01
CA ILE A 153 1.65 1.01 -10.13
C ILE A 153 2.89 0.43 -10.81
N ALA A 154 2.80 0.06 -12.09
CA ALA A 154 3.93 -0.48 -12.84
C ALA A 154 5.10 0.52 -12.89
N PHE A 155 4.82 1.81 -13.13
CA PHE A 155 5.81 2.87 -13.09
C PHE A 155 6.46 3.00 -11.71
N VAL A 156 5.65 3.14 -10.66
CA VAL A 156 6.16 3.30 -9.28
C VAL A 156 6.94 2.07 -8.84
N MET A 157 6.49 0.88 -9.20
CA MET A 157 7.18 -0.37 -8.88
C MET A 157 8.53 -0.49 -9.60
N SER A 158 8.63 0.01 -10.83
CA SER A 158 9.88 0.01 -11.61
C SER A 158 10.93 0.99 -11.05
N THR A 159 10.51 2.14 -10.53
CA THR A 159 11.44 3.21 -10.12
C THR A 159 11.62 3.28 -8.59
N TYR A 160 10.56 3.04 -7.83
CA TYR A 160 10.48 3.23 -6.37
C TYR A 160 10.03 1.95 -5.63
N GLY A 161 10.16 0.77 -6.24
CA GLY A 161 9.66 -0.48 -5.68
C GLY A 161 10.21 -0.84 -4.28
N SER A 162 11.39 -0.33 -3.90
CA SER A 162 12.00 -0.57 -2.59
C SER A 162 11.31 0.16 -1.44
N THR A 163 10.64 1.28 -1.71
CA THR A 163 9.95 2.11 -0.71
C THR A 163 8.44 1.90 -0.73
N LEU A 164 7.94 1.08 -1.66
CA LEU A 164 6.54 0.75 -1.80
C LEU A 164 6.03 -0.02 -0.57
N THR A 165 4.93 0.47 0.00
CA THR A 165 4.31 -0.06 1.21
C THR A 165 2.80 -0.17 1.03
N LEU A 166 2.23 -1.32 1.39
CA LEU A 166 0.78 -1.51 1.45
C LEU A 166 0.28 -1.12 2.83
N LEU A 167 -0.71 -0.25 2.88
CA LEU A 167 -1.37 0.20 4.11
C LEU A 167 -2.73 -0.49 4.20
N MET A 168 -2.95 -1.33 5.19
CA MET A 168 -4.23 -2.02 5.35
C MET A 168 -5.31 -1.06 5.83
N ARG A 169 -6.44 -1.02 5.11
CA ARG A 169 -7.62 -0.26 5.48
C ARG A 169 -8.49 -1.04 6.44
N ASN A 170 -9.30 -0.31 7.22
CA ASN A 170 -10.46 -0.91 7.86
C ASN A 170 -11.43 -1.46 6.79
N ALA A 171 -12.06 -2.61 7.05
CA ALA A 171 -12.96 -3.27 6.10
C ALA A 171 -14.15 -2.40 5.65
N ASP A 172 -14.62 -1.51 6.54
CA ASP A 172 -15.76 -0.63 6.32
C ASP A 172 -15.35 0.77 5.82
N ASP A 173 -14.05 1.09 5.80
CA ASP A 173 -13.57 2.40 5.36
C ASP A 173 -13.39 2.45 3.83
N ARG A 174 -14.26 3.23 3.19
CA ARG A 174 -14.31 3.48 1.74
C ARG A 174 -13.88 4.89 1.36
N THR A 175 -13.47 5.69 2.33
CA THR A 175 -13.28 7.12 2.13
C THR A 175 -11.96 7.40 1.41
N ILE A 176 -12.02 7.92 0.19
CA ILE A 176 -10.81 8.33 -0.51
C ILE A 176 -10.43 9.73 -0.02
N THR A 177 -9.34 9.82 0.75
CA THR A 177 -8.90 11.11 1.29
C THR A 177 -7.73 11.63 0.47
N SER A 178 -7.90 12.80 -0.16
CA SER A 178 -6.77 13.52 -0.73
C SER A 178 -5.97 14.16 0.42
N LYS A 179 -4.84 13.55 0.79
CA LYS A 179 -3.89 14.13 1.74
C LYS A 179 -2.71 14.72 1.00
N ARG A 180 -2.21 15.86 1.50
CA ARG A 180 -0.94 16.45 1.06
C ARG A 180 0.20 15.44 1.30
N ASN A 181 1.14 15.39 0.36
CA ASN A 181 2.39 14.63 0.51
C ASN A 181 3.09 15.02 1.81
N GLN A 182 3.79 14.06 2.43
CA GLN A 182 4.55 14.30 3.65
C GLN A 182 6.04 14.43 3.30
N THR A 183 6.69 15.47 3.79
CA THR A 183 8.12 15.69 3.62
C THR A 183 8.88 15.49 4.93
N LEU A 184 10.21 15.41 4.86
CA LEU A 184 11.05 15.34 6.06
C LEU A 184 10.83 16.55 6.98
N GLU A 185 10.59 17.72 6.41
CA GLU A 185 10.30 18.94 7.15
C GLU A 185 8.98 18.86 7.92
N ASP A 186 7.93 18.28 7.33
CA ASP A 186 6.64 18.07 8.01
C ASP A 186 6.76 17.13 9.21
N VAL A 187 7.69 16.16 9.17
CA VAL A 187 7.90 15.17 10.23
C VAL A 187 8.87 15.65 11.31
N MET A 188 9.99 16.26 10.92
CA MET A 188 11.04 16.67 11.87
C MET A 188 10.90 18.12 12.36
N GLY A 189 10.08 18.91 11.68
CA GLY A 189 9.95 20.34 11.93
C GLY A 189 11.09 21.19 11.34
N PRO A 190 10.89 22.50 11.24
CA PRO A 190 11.82 23.43 10.60
C PRO A 190 13.11 23.67 11.41
N ASP A 191 13.14 23.30 12.68
CA ASP A 191 14.31 23.46 13.56
C ASP A 191 15.31 22.30 13.49
N SER A 192 14.95 21.21 12.80
CA SER A 192 15.82 20.02 12.68
C SER A 192 17.12 20.32 11.93
N PHE A 193 18.23 19.80 12.44
CA PHE A 193 19.55 19.89 11.80
C PHE A 193 19.54 19.33 10.37
N PHE A 194 18.78 18.27 10.12
CA PHE A 194 18.66 17.66 8.79
C PHE A 194 17.88 18.52 7.78
N VAL A 195 17.10 19.49 8.26
CA VAL A 195 16.33 20.43 7.42
C VAL A 195 17.11 21.72 7.20
N ARG A 196 17.73 22.28 8.25
CA ARG A 196 18.48 23.55 8.18
C ARG A 196 19.90 23.43 7.62
N GLY A 197 20.49 22.23 7.70
CA GLY A 197 21.91 22.04 7.46
C GLY A 197 22.79 22.69 8.54
N PRO A 198 24.12 22.65 8.38
CA PRO A 198 25.04 23.28 9.32
C PRO A 198 24.76 24.79 9.40
N LYS A 199 24.78 25.34 10.61
CA LYS A 199 24.63 26.79 10.83
C LYS A 199 25.68 27.49 9.96
N PRO A 200 25.27 28.45 9.09
CA PRO A 200 26.25 29.21 8.33
C PRO A 200 27.24 29.83 9.32
N PRO A 201 28.55 29.83 9.02
CA PRO A 201 29.53 30.47 9.88
C PRO A 201 29.05 31.88 10.15
N THR A 202 29.01 32.27 11.42
CA THR A 202 28.64 33.63 11.82
C THR A 202 29.47 34.59 11.00
N ALA A 203 28.82 35.38 10.14
CA ALA A 203 29.52 36.38 9.35
C ALA A 203 30.32 37.22 10.34
N GLN A 204 31.66 37.08 10.32
CA GLN A 204 32.51 37.93 11.12
C GLN A 204 32.19 39.34 10.68
N LYS A 205 31.71 40.18 11.62
CA LYS A 205 31.48 41.59 11.30
C LYS A 205 32.78 42.09 10.65
N PRO A 206 32.73 42.70 9.45
CA PRO A 206 33.92 43.26 8.86
C PRO A 206 34.58 44.16 9.90
N PRO A 207 35.91 44.09 10.07
CA PRO A 207 36.59 44.89 11.06
C PRO A 207 36.19 46.34 10.85
N THR A 208 35.70 46.99 11.90
CA THR A 208 35.35 48.40 11.84
C THR A 208 36.63 49.16 11.50
N VAL A 209 36.68 49.78 10.32
CA VAL A 209 37.81 50.62 9.93
C VAL A 209 37.81 51.80 10.89
N LYS A 210 38.82 51.87 11.76
CA LYS A 210 39.07 53.05 12.59
C LYS A 210 39.91 54.01 11.77
N PHE A 211 39.34 55.14 11.39
CA PHE A 211 40.10 56.24 10.82
C PHE A 211 40.80 56.96 11.97
N ASN A 212 42.14 57.04 11.92
CA ASN A 212 42.94 57.79 12.87
C ASN A 212 43.67 58.89 12.10
N ASP A 213 43.60 60.12 12.61
CA ASP A 213 44.41 61.23 12.14
C ASP A 213 45.68 61.38 12.98
N PHE A 214 46.72 61.96 12.38
CA PHE A 214 47.98 62.23 13.06
C PHE A 214 48.02 63.69 13.50
N GLN A 215 47.82 63.95 14.80
CA GLN A 215 47.85 65.30 15.37
C GLN A 215 48.92 65.38 16.46
N GLY A 216 49.87 66.31 16.30
CA GLY A 216 50.87 66.62 17.34
C GLY A 216 51.79 65.47 17.74
N GLY A 217 52.01 64.47 16.87
CA GLY A 217 52.83 63.29 17.15
C GLY A 217 52.06 62.07 17.67
N ASN A 218 50.74 62.19 17.87
CA ASN A 218 49.88 61.11 18.35
C ASN A 218 48.80 60.75 17.32
N LEU A 219 48.43 59.47 17.28
CA LEU A 219 47.27 58.96 16.53
C LEU A 219 45.99 59.27 17.32
N VAL A 220 45.10 60.08 16.76
CA VAL A 220 43.82 60.45 17.35
C VAL A 220 42.68 59.89 16.49
N PRO A 221 41.68 59.20 17.05
CA PRO A 221 40.56 58.70 16.26
C PRO A 221 39.74 59.84 15.67
N VAL A 222 39.42 59.74 14.37
CA VAL A 222 38.52 60.68 13.69
C VAL A 222 37.11 60.42 14.20
N THR A 223 36.53 61.41 14.88
CA THR A 223 35.13 61.41 15.31
C THR A 223 34.32 62.17 14.25
N GLU A 224 33.22 61.56 13.78
CA GLU A 224 32.23 62.22 12.91
C GLU A 224 31.52 63.38 13.63
#